data_AF-A0A051TY65-F1
#
_entry.id   AF-A0A051TY65-F1
#
_cell.length_a   1.000
_cell.length_b   1.000
_cell.length_c   1.000
_cell.angle_alpha   90.00
_cell.angle_beta   90.00
_cell.angle_gamma   90.00
#
_symmetry.space_group_name_H-M   'P 1'
#
loop_
_entity.id
_entity.type
_entity.pdbx_description
1 polymer ?
#
loop_
_entity_poly.entity_id
_entity_poly.type
_entity_poly.pdbx_seq_one_letter_code
_entity_poly.pdbx_strand_id
1 'polypeptide(L)'
;MDPRNELPRLAELVRDLQENMPADGRPTLDALVHSAAEPVPGAQHAGITIAGRQYVDTPPATDQYPVVLDRIQNREGEGPCLAAGWEHHTI
;
A
#
# COMPACT_ATOMS: atom_id res chain seq x y z
N MET A 1 -0.80 25.12 0.86
CA MET A 1 -1.08 23.79 0.29
C MET A 1 -2.57 23.51 0.48
N ASP A 2 -3.31 23.21 -0.58
CA ASP A 2 -4.76 22.91 -0.51
C ASP A 2 -4.96 21.40 -0.30
N PRO A 3 -5.56 20.96 0.81
CA PRO A 3 -5.74 19.53 1.12
C PRO A 3 -6.61 18.78 0.10
N ARG A 4 -7.33 19.48 -0.79
CA ARG A 4 -8.15 18.86 -1.84
C ARG A 4 -7.37 18.28 -3.01
N ASN A 5 -6.04 18.51 -3.08
CA ASN A 5 -5.20 18.07 -4.20
C ASN A 5 -4.29 16.88 -3.88
N GLU A 6 -4.35 16.33 -2.67
CA GLU A 6 -3.40 15.30 -2.23
C GLU A 6 -3.81 13.87 -2.68
N LEU A 7 -5.11 13.56 -2.71
CA LEU A 7 -5.62 12.26 -3.19
C LEU A 7 -5.39 12.03 -4.70
N PRO A 8 -5.64 13.00 -5.59
CA PRO A 8 -5.30 12.85 -7.01
C PRO A 8 -3.80 12.67 -7.24
N ARG A 9 -2.97 13.37 -6.46
CA ARG A 9 -1.51 13.29 -6.54
C ARG A 9 -0.99 11.92 -6.10
N LEU A 10 -1.58 11.35 -5.05
CA LEU A 10 -1.29 9.98 -4.61
C LEU A 10 -1.68 8.97 -5.71
N ALA A 11 -2.85 9.15 -6.33
CA ALA A 11 -3.32 8.27 -7.40
C ALA A 11 -2.42 8.34 -8.66
N GLU A 12 -1.96 9.54 -9.03
CA GLU A 12 -0.99 9.72 -10.12
C GLU A 12 0.35 9.06 -9.80
N LEU A 13 0.86 9.23 -8.57
CA LEU A 13 2.12 8.61 -8.14
C LEU A 13 2.04 7.08 -8.13
N VAL A 14 0.90 6.51 -7.71
CA VAL A 14 0.65 5.05 -7.76
C VAL A 14 0.64 4.56 -9.21
N ARG A 15 -0.01 5.29 -10.13
CA ARG A 15 -0.09 4.91 -11.55
C ARG A 15 1.28 4.96 -12.24
N ASP A 16 2.03 6.04 -12.04
CA ASP A 16 3.38 6.19 -12.60
C ASP A 16 4.32 5.08 -12.11
N LEU A 17 4.15 4.66 -10.84
CA LEU A 17 4.91 3.55 -10.27
C LEU A 17 4.57 2.21 -10.93
N GLN A 18 3.27 1.91 -11.09
CA GLN A 18 2.81 0.67 -11.75
C GLN A 18 3.34 0.56 -13.19
N GLU A 19 3.42 1.68 -13.92
CA GLU A 19 3.87 1.72 -15.31
C GLU A 19 5.40 1.66 -15.45
N ASN A 20 6.16 2.15 -14.46
CA ASN A 20 7.62 2.36 -14.58
C ASN A 20 8.48 1.58 -13.56
N MET A 21 7.94 0.57 -12.87
CA MET A 21 8.67 -0.22 -11.86
C MET A 21 10.07 -0.65 -12.37
N PRO A 22 11.16 -0.04 -11.87
CA PRO A 22 12.52 -0.48 -12.17
C PRO A 22 12.78 -1.80 -11.43
N ALA A 23 13.80 -2.55 -11.85
CA ALA A 23 14.24 -3.76 -11.14
C ALA A 23 14.62 -3.50 -9.66
N ASP A 24 14.80 -2.23 -9.31
CA ASP A 24 15.24 -1.64 -8.05
C ASP A 24 14.25 -0.59 -7.50
N GLY A 25 12.93 -0.80 -7.70
CA GLY A 25 11.84 0.11 -7.28
C GLY A 25 11.57 0.28 -5.77
N ARG A 26 12.40 -0.26 -4.87
CA ARG A 26 12.19 -0.15 -3.40
C ARG A 26 12.27 1.30 -2.87
N PRO A 27 13.25 2.12 -3.25
CA PRO A 27 13.35 3.49 -2.75
C PRO A 27 12.12 4.34 -3.14
N THR A 28 11.52 4.07 -4.30
CA THR A 28 10.31 4.76 -4.76
C THR A 28 9.08 4.33 -3.95
N LEU A 29 8.96 3.02 -3.67
CA LEU A 29 7.89 2.48 -2.80
C LEU A 29 8.00 3.03 -1.37
N ASP A 30 9.22 3.16 -0.84
CA ASP A 30 9.46 3.72 0.49
C ASP A 30 9.03 5.20 0.55
N ALA A 31 9.41 6.00 -0.44
CA ALA A 31 9.00 7.41 -0.53
C ALA A 31 7.48 7.56 -0.62
N LEU A 32 6.82 6.70 -1.41
CA LEU A 32 5.36 6.66 -1.53
C LEU A 32 4.70 6.36 -0.18
N VAL A 33 5.14 5.29 0.50
CA VAL A 33 4.63 4.88 1.83
C VAL A 33 4.73 6.01 2.84
N HIS A 34 5.84 6.74 2.89
CA HIS A 34 6.03 7.82 3.86
C HIS A 34 5.11 9.02 3.57
N SER A 35 4.70 9.23 2.32
CA SER A 35 3.76 10.30 1.95
C SER A 35 2.28 9.89 2.05
N ALA A 36 1.98 8.59 2.09
CA ALA A 36 0.61 8.10 1.90
C ALA A 36 -0.33 8.35 3.09
N ALA A 37 0.19 8.51 4.32
CA ALA A 37 -0.63 8.80 5.50
C ALA A 37 -1.04 10.28 5.58
N GLU A 38 -0.22 11.21 5.08
CA GLU A 38 -0.43 12.65 5.13
C GLU A 38 -1.80 13.12 4.56
N PRO A 39 -2.28 12.63 3.40
CA PRO A 39 -3.57 13.03 2.85
C PRO A 39 -4.80 12.51 3.60
N VAL A 40 -4.67 11.50 4.47
CA VAL A 40 -5.81 10.76 5.02
C VAL A 40 -6.06 11.18 6.48
N PRO A 41 -7.14 11.96 6.77
CA PRO A 41 -7.40 12.43 8.13
C PRO A 41 -7.54 11.27 9.11
N GLY A 42 -6.71 11.28 10.16
CA GLY A 42 -6.69 10.24 11.20
C GLY A 42 -5.81 9.03 10.87
N ALA A 43 -5.20 8.95 9.69
CA ALA A 43 -4.18 7.95 9.41
C ALA A 43 -2.86 8.31 10.09
N GLN A 44 -2.29 7.34 10.81
CA GLN A 44 -1.01 7.52 11.54
C GLN A 44 0.13 6.73 10.90
N HIS A 45 -0.20 5.68 10.14
CA HIS A 45 0.74 4.77 9.53
C HIS A 45 0.24 4.37 8.15
N ALA A 46 1.17 4.08 7.24
CA ALA A 46 0.88 3.53 5.93
C ALA A 46 1.85 2.38 5.61
N GLY A 47 1.41 1.46 4.77
CA GLY A 47 2.24 0.39 4.24
C GLY A 47 1.71 -0.03 2.88
N ILE A 48 2.57 -0.65 2.08
CA ILE A 48 2.16 -1.29 0.83
C ILE A 48 2.17 -2.80 1.04
N THR A 49 1.00 -3.39 0.89
CA THR A 49 0.80 -4.83 0.96
C THR A 49 0.90 -5.43 -0.44
N ILE A 50 1.78 -6.41 -0.62
CA ILE A 50 1.80 -7.26 -1.80
C ILE A 50 1.00 -8.52 -1.48
N ALA A 51 -0.17 -8.66 -2.09
CA ALA A 51 -1.03 -9.82 -1.94
C ALA A 51 -0.82 -10.83 -3.07
N GLY A 52 -0.47 -12.07 -2.72
CA GLY A 52 -0.58 -13.24 -3.57
C GLY A 52 -1.87 -14.01 -3.31
N ARG A 53 -2.08 -15.12 -4.02
CA ARG A 53 -3.36 -15.87 -3.98
C ARG A 53 -3.80 -16.32 -2.57
N GLN A 54 -2.86 -16.50 -1.64
CA GLN A 54 -3.12 -16.94 -0.26
C GLN A 54 -2.10 -16.36 0.74
N TYR A 55 -1.42 -15.27 0.39
CA TYR A 55 -0.45 -14.66 1.29
C TYR A 55 -0.39 -13.15 1.10
N VAL A 56 0.01 -12.44 2.14
CA VAL A 56 0.36 -11.00 2.08
C VAL A 56 1.71 -10.76 2.73
N ASP A 57 2.48 -9.85 2.14
CA ASP A 57 3.74 -9.35 2.69
C ASP A 57 3.79 -7.82 2.59
N THR A 58 4.51 -7.16 3.51
CA THR A 58 4.59 -5.69 3.61
C THR A 58 6.05 -5.21 3.50
N PRO A 59 6.64 -5.22 2.29
CA PRO A 59 8.05 -4.88 2.13
C PRO A 59 8.39 -3.41 2.48
N PRO A 60 7.52 -2.41 2.21
CA PRO A 60 7.70 -1.05 2.69
C PRO A 60 6.53 -0.61 3.62
N ALA A 61 6.88 -0.11 4.81
CA ALA A 61 5.94 0.39 5.80
C ALA A 61 6.54 1.56 6.60
N THR A 62 5.70 2.52 7.01
CA THR A 62 6.13 3.65 7.84
C THR A 62 6.50 3.20 9.27
N ASP A 63 5.92 2.10 9.75
CA ASP A 63 6.11 1.54 11.08
C ASP A 63 5.71 0.05 11.12
N GLN A 64 5.76 -0.58 12.29
CA GLN A 64 5.38 -1.97 12.53
C GLN A 64 3.88 -2.24 12.42
N TYR A 65 3.01 -1.25 12.61
CA TYR A 65 1.56 -1.49 12.66
C TYR A 65 0.96 -2.02 11.35
N PRO A 66 1.30 -1.46 10.16
CA PRO A 66 0.94 -2.07 8.89
C PRO A 66 1.42 -3.52 8.75
N VAL A 67 2.63 -3.82 9.21
CA VAL A 67 3.20 -5.18 9.16
C VAL A 67 2.43 -6.14 10.08
N VAL A 68 2.04 -5.68 11.27
CA VAL A 68 1.22 -6.47 12.21
C VAL A 68 -0.17 -6.73 11.64
N LEU A 69 -0.79 -5.73 11.01
CA LEU A 69 -2.08 -5.86 10.34
C LEU A 69 -2.03 -6.94 9.25
N ASP A 70 -1.00 -6.92 8.39
CA ASP A 70 -0.84 -7.93 7.33
C ASP A 70 -0.59 -9.33 7.89
N ARG A 71 0.17 -9.47 8.98
CA ARG A 71 0.31 -10.78 9.66
C ARG A 71 -1.02 -11.31 10.17
N ILE A 72 -1.90 -10.45 10.71
CA ILE A 72 -3.23 -10.86 11.16
C ILE A 72 -4.05 -11.35 9.97
N GLN A 73 -4.10 -10.57 8.88
CA GLN A 73 -4.84 -10.95 7.68
C GLN A 73 -4.33 -12.28 7.10
N ASN A 74 -3.00 -12.46 7.04
CA ASN A 74 -2.39 -13.69 6.56
C ASN A 74 -2.72 -14.90 7.45
N ARG A 75 -2.74 -14.72 8.79
CA ARG A 75 -3.06 -15.79 9.74
C ARG A 75 -4.52 -16.22 9.66
N GLU A 76 -5.43 -15.25 9.57
CA GLU A 76 -6.87 -15.54 9.50
C GLU A 76 -7.32 -15.93 8.08
N GLY A 77 -6.51 -15.60 7.06
CA GLY A 77 -6.85 -15.85 5.67
C GLY A 77 -7.96 -14.93 5.14
N GLU A 78 -8.22 -13.81 5.80
CA GLU A 78 -9.26 -12.84 5.45
C GLU A 78 -8.81 -11.40 5.78
N GLY A 79 -9.54 -10.41 5.27
CA GLY A 79 -9.30 -9.00 5.57
C GLY A 79 -9.23 -8.12 4.33
N PRO A 80 -9.21 -6.79 4.52
CA PRO A 80 -9.30 -5.82 3.43
C PRO A 80 -8.22 -5.98 2.35
N CYS A 81 -6.97 -6.25 2.73
CA CYS A 81 -5.86 -6.38 1.77
C CYS A 81 -5.93 -7.70 0.99
N LEU A 82 -6.34 -8.79 1.64
CA LEU A 82 -6.56 -10.08 0.96
C LEU A 82 -7.76 -10.00 0.02
N ALA A 83 -8.87 -9.40 0.47
CA ALA A 83 -10.06 -9.17 -0.35
C ALA A 83 -9.73 -8.32 -1.57
N ALA A 84 -9.05 -7.18 -1.39
CA ALA A 84 -8.62 -6.33 -2.51
C ALA A 84 -7.69 -7.10 -3.49
N GLY A 85 -6.75 -7.88 -2.96
CA GLY A 85 -5.90 -8.75 -3.78
C GLY A 85 -6.71 -9.73 -4.63
N TRP A 86 -7.77 -10.33 -4.09
CA TRP A 86 -8.63 -11.27 -4.81
C TRP A 86 -9.60 -10.61 -5.78
N GLU A 87 -10.19 -9.47 -5.42
CA GLU A 87 -11.13 -8.72 -6.27
C GLU A 87 -10.44 -8.22 -7.55
N HIS A 88 -9.19 -7.77 -7.43
CA HIS A 88 -8.39 -7.30 -8.56
C HIS A 88 -7.67 -8.43 -9.34
N HIS A 89 -7.80 -9.71 -8.94
CA HIS A 89 -7.41 -10.87 -9.76
C HIS A 89 -8.48 -11.26 -10.81
N THR A 90 -9.42 -10.36 -11.11
CA THR A 90 -10.37 -10.56 -12.21
C THR A 90 -9.68 -10.30 -13.55
N ILE A 91 -9.22 -11.40 -14.15
CA ILE A 91 -8.65 -11.62 -15.50
C ILE A 91 -7.16 -11.29 -15.67
#